data_AF-A0AA36IGW0-F1
#
_entry.id   AF-A0AA36IGW0-F1
#
_cell.length_a   1.000
_cell.length_b   1.000
_cell.length_c   1.000
_cell.angle_alpha   90.00
_cell.angle_beta   90.00
_cell.angle_gamma   90.00
#
_symmetry.space_group_name_H-M   'P 1'
#
loop_
_entity.id
_entity.type
_entity.pdbx_description
1 polymer ?
#
loop_
_entity_poly.entity_id
_entity_poly.type
_entity_poly.pdbx_seq_one_letter_code
_entity_poly.pdbx_strand_id
1 'polypeptide(L)'
;MAHVGDRLELERAFSGATVHDMFNMLSVLTLLPIEIIIAAISGEGGLLYWISKGLTDAILGNDASDLTFPSPTKAIVSPLTKAVLSKDKNVVKALSFGAPLEHAIPASFCGSADCGTYYCKVAEEGYEALQACGAFANDCGSDACYLDAGNYYTTEIEGARLIGKGFLKDVGDVAGGILGLTIALIVMCVALYVMVRLLHSLVMGQAKRVIMKGTQMNDYLAMLLGVALTLIVQSSSVTTSALTPLVGIGVLPVAKMLPMTLGANIGTTFTSMFAALAVMKADSIQIALCHLLFNIIGILIWFPAPPMRRVIIHAACTLGFYASYWRFVPLIYILVMFLVVPGVTLAISLLYQASVAGGIVVTILALGVVAGLAVWWWRVGCYKVVSQEERELRRAQVEEQVEEPKQMEQPQLSEPAESAV
;
A
#
# COMPACT_ATOMS: atom_id res chain seq x y z
N MET A 1 11.23 -2.32 20.91
CA MET A 1 12.25 -1.78 21.85
C MET A 1 12.35 -2.60 23.16
N ALA A 2 11.80 -3.81 23.25
CA ALA A 2 11.82 -4.62 24.48
C ALA A 2 13.13 -5.43 24.71
N HIS A 3 14.04 -5.49 23.73
CA HIS A 3 15.23 -6.35 23.73
C HIS A 3 16.56 -5.56 23.84
N VAL A 4 16.52 -4.39 24.47
CA VAL A 4 17.62 -3.40 24.44
C VAL A 4 18.77 -3.74 25.42
N GLY A 5 18.63 -4.79 26.24
CA GLY A 5 19.62 -5.19 27.24
C GLY A 5 20.75 -6.08 26.72
N ASP A 6 20.48 -6.95 25.74
CA ASP A 6 21.43 -7.92 25.20
C ASP A 6 21.72 -7.62 23.71
N ARG A 7 23.00 -7.41 23.39
CA ARG A 7 23.46 -7.12 22.02
C ARG A 7 23.16 -8.27 21.06
N LEU A 8 23.30 -9.51 21.51
CA LEU A 8 23.08 -10.70 20.69
C LEU A 8 21.59 -10.89 20.39
N GLU A 9 20.74 -10.63 21.38
CA GLU A 9 19.29 -10.65 21.24
C GLU A 9 18.82 -9.55 20.27
N LEU A 10 19.35 -8.33 20.40
CA LEU A 10 19.07 -7.22 19.50
C LEU A 10 19.51 -7.52 18.06
N GLU A 11 20.71 -8.06 17.87
CA GLU A 11 21.22 -8.45 16.56
C GLU A 11 20.28 -9.46 15.86
N ARG A 12 19.93 -10.54 16.58
CA ARG A 12 19.04 -11.58 16.04
C ARG A 12 17.66 -11.03 15.75
N ALA A 13 17.08 -10.28 16.69
CA ALA A 13 15.75 -9.66 16.51
C ALA A 13 15.74 -8.73 15.30
N PHE A 14 16.76 -7.88 15.14
CA PHE A 14 16.83 -6.94 14.02
C PHE A 14 17.05 -7.66 12.68
N SER A 15 17.87 -8.70 12.66
CA SER A 15 18.05 -9.56 11.48
C SER A 15 16.75 -10.24 11.08
N GLY A 16 16.00 -10.79 12.04
CA GLY A 16 14.69 -11.40 11.81
C GLY A 16 13.63 -10.39 11.36
N ALA A 17 13.65 -9.17 11.90
CA ALA A 17 12.73 -8.11 11.52
C ALA A 17 12.95 -7.64 10.07
N THR A 18 14.20 -7.57 9.62
CA THR A 18 14.57 -6.99 8.31
C THR A 18 14.74 -8.03 7.20
N VAL A 19 14.62 -9.33 7.48
CA VAL A 19 14.87 -10.38 6.47
C VAL A 19 13.92 -10.30 5.28
N HIS A 20 12.65 -9.95 5.51
CA HIS A 20 11.68 -9.75 4.43
C HIS A 20 11.89 -8.41 3.72
N ASP A 21 12.37 -7.39 4.42
CA ASP A 21 12.74 -6.12 3.81
C ASP A 21 13.89 -6.30 2.82
N MET A 22 14.90 -7.09 3.18
CA MET A 22 16.01 -7.44 2.28
C MET A 22 15.51 -8.18 1.04
N PHE A 23 14.58 -9.12 1.20
CA PHE A 23 13.92 -9.78 0.08
C PHE A 23 13.17 -8.78 -0.82
N ASN A 24 12.36 -7.89 -0.23
CA ASN A 24 11.58 -6.91 -0.98
C ASN A 24 12.50 -5.95 -1.75
N MET A 25 13.54 -5.44 -1.10
CA MET A 25 14.52 -4.54 -1.73
C MET A 25 15.28 -5.22 -2.86
N LEU A 26 15.76 -6.45 -2.66
CA LEU A 26 16.43 -7.21 -3.71
C LEU A 26 15.49 -7.51 -4.88
N SER A 27 14.22 -7.81 -4.60
CA SER A 27 13.19 -8.00 -5.62
C SER A 27 12.95 -6.72 -6.43
N VAL A 28 12.84 -5.55 -5.78
CA VAL A 28 12.77 -4.25 -6.47
C VAL A 28 14.02 -4.01 -7.31
N LEU A 29 15.21 -4.21 -6.76
CA LEU A 29 16.48 -4.00 -7.47
C LEU A 29 16.60 -4.89 -8.72
N THR A 30 15.99 -6.08 -8.72
CA THR A 30 15.93 -6.96 -9.89
C THR A 30 14.81 -6.62 -10.87
N LEU A 31 13.59 -6.39 -10.37
CA LEU A 31 12.40 -6.28 -11.21
C LEU A 31 12.21 -4.87 -11.76
N LEU A 32 12.59 -3.83 -11.03
CA LEU A 32 12.40 -2.44 -11.46
C LEU A 32 13.18 -2.10 -12.74
N PRO A 33 14.47 -2.47 -12.89
CA PRO A 33 15.18 -2.24 -14.15
C PRO A 33 14.53 -2.99 -15.32
N ILE A 34 14.08 -4.22 -15.10
CA ILE A 34 13.38 -5.03 -16.11
C ILE A 34 12.07 -4.35 -16.52
N GLU A 35 11.30 -3.87 -15.55
CA GLU A 35 10.05 -3.13 -15.77
C GLU A 35 10.29 -1.89 -16.62
N ILE A 36 11.32 -1.09 -16.31
CA ILE A 36 11.67 0.13 -17.04
C ILE A 36 12.14 -0.19 -18.46
N ILE A 37 13.00 -1.19 -18.64
CA ILE A 37 13.51 -1.58 -19.97
C ILE A 37 12.36 -2.03 -20.87
N ILE A 38 11.47 -2.88 -20.35
CA ILE A 38 10.33 -3.38 -21.12
C ILE A 38 9.34 -2.26 -21.41
N ALA A 39 9.09 -1.36 -20.44
CA ALA A 39 8.24 -0.18 -20.68
C ALA A 39 8.80 0.72 -21.78
N ALA A 40 10.12 0.94 -21.80
CA ALA A 40 10.78 1.73 -22.84
C ALA A 40 10.68 1.08 -24.23
N ILE A 41 10.62 -0.25 -24.32
CA ILE A 41 10.47 -0.98 -25.58
C ILE A 41 9.00 -1.03 -26.03
N SER A 42 8.07 -1.24 -25.10
CA SER A 42 6.65 -1.47 -25.40
C SER A 42 5.84 -0.18 -25.56
N GLY A 43 6.28 0.94 -24.98
CA GLY A 43 5.60 2.23 -25.03
C GLY A 43 4.42 2.41 -24.08
N GLU A 44 3.89 1.33 -23.48
CA GLU A 44 2.66 1.38 -22.65
C GLU A 44 2.76 0.66 -21.29
N GLY A 45 3.93 0.15 -20.90
CA GLY A 45 4.19 -0.40 -19.56
C GLY A 45 5.17 -1.56 -19.51
N GLY A 46 5.66 -1.92 -18.32
CA GLY A 46 6.67 -2.97 -18.16
C GLY A 46 6.10 -4.38 -18.04
N LEU A 47 6.93 -5.33 -17.61
CA LEU A 47 6.59 -6.75 -17.49
C LEU A 47 5.36 -6.99 -16.60
N LEU A 48 5.37 -6.42 -15.39
CA LEU A 48 4.31 -6.56 -14.41
C LEU A 48 3.03 -5.89 -14.91
N TYR A 49 3.13 -4.74 -15.57
CA TYR A 49 1.98 -4.09 -16.19
C TYR A 49 1.29 -4.98 -17.22
N TRP A 50 2.04 -5.59 -18.16
CA TRP A 50 1.43 -6.42 -19.21
C TRP A 50 0.79 -7.69 -18.67
N ILE A 51 1.45 -8.38 -17.74
CA ILE A 51 0.91 -9.60 -17.14
C ILE A 51 -0.32 -9.27 -16.29
N SER A 52 -0.27 -8.21 -15.48
CA SER A 52 -1.40 -7.78 -14.64
C SER A 52 -2.58 -7.29 -15.48
N LYS A 53 -2.34 -6.53 -16.55
CA LYS A 53 -3.39 -6.06 -17.46
C LYS A 53 -4.08 -7.23 -18.14
N GLY A 54 -3.32 -8.15 -18.75
CA GLY A 54 -3.90 -9.33 -19.39
C GLY A 54 -4.73 -10.20 -18.44
N LEU A 55 -4.27 -10.34 -17.18
CA LEU A 55 -5.04 -11.06 -16.16
C LEU A 55 -6.26 -10.28 -15.66
N THR A 56 -6.17 -8.94 -15.59
CA THR A 56 -7.31 -8.07 -15.27
C THR A 56 -8.39 -8.15 -16.34
N ASP A 57 -8.00 -8.08 -17.61
CA ASP A 57 -8.88 -8.19 -18.77
C ASP A 57 -9.53 -9.59 -18.80
N ALA A 58 -8.78 -10.64 -18.45
CA ALA A 58 -9.32 -11.99 -18.31
C ALA A 58 -10.34 -12.13 -17.15
N ILE A 59 -10.14 -11.41 -16.04
CA ILE A 59 -11.05 -11.41 -14.89
C ILE A 59 -12.33 -10.61 -15.17
N LEU A 60 -12.22 -9.49 -15.87
CA LEU A 60 -13.35 -8.59 -16.14
C LEU A 60 -14.10 -8.91 -17.45
N GLY A 61 -13.45 -9.63 -18.37
CA GLY A 61 -13.97 -9.82 -19.74
C GLY A 61 -13.83 -8.57 -20.59
N ASN A 62 -13.98 -8.72 -21.91
CA ASN A 62 -13.79 -7.64 -22.90
C ASN A 62 -14.81 -6.48 -22.78
N ASP A 63 -15.83 -6.60 -21.93
CA ASP A 63 -16.89 -5.61 -21.68
C ASP A 63 -16.73 -4.95 -20.29
N ALA A 64 -15.51 -4.50 -19.98
CA ALA A 64 -15.11 -3.99 -18.67
C ALA A 64 -15.67 -2.60 -18.31
N SER A 65 -16.67 -2.07 -19.01
CA SER A 65 -17.23 -0.74 -18.72
C SER A 65 -18.36 -0.72 -17.70
N ASP A 66 -19.01 -1.85 -17.36
CA ASP A 66 -20.25 -1.78 -16.56
C ASP A 66 -20.52 -2.92 -15.55
N LEU A 67 -19.55 -3.78 -15.25
CA LEU A 67 -19.73 -4.81 -14.21
C LEU A 67 -19.56 -4.22 -12.80
N THR A 68 -20.52 -3.41 -12.36
CA THR A 68 -20.60 -2.98 -10.95
C THR A 68 -21.08 -4.14 -10.09
N PHE A 69 -20.17 -4.88 -9.48
CA PHE A 69 -20.54 -5.76 -8.37
C PHE A 69 -20.99 -4.90 -7.18
N PRO A 70 -22.21 -5.08 -6.65
CA PRO A 70 -22.63 -4.41 -5.44
C PRO A 70 -21.84 -5.02 -4.28
N SER A 71 -20.73 -4.38 -3.89
CA SER A 71 -19.87 -4.93 -2.85
C SER A 71 -20.68 -5.22 -1.57
N PRO A 72 -20.61 -6.43 -1.01
CA PRO A 72 -21.31 -6.77 0.24
C PRO A 72 -20.95 -5.81 1.38
N THR A 73 -19.70 -5.35 1.40
CA THR A 73 -19.24 -4.30 2.30
C THR A 73 -19.95 -2.97 2.06
N LYS A 74 -20.13 -2.54 0.81
CA LYS A 74 -20.88 -1.32 0.47
C LYS A 74 -22.36 -1.48 0.76
N ALA A 75 -22.94 -2.68 0.63
CA ALA A 75 -24.32 -2.93 1.05
C ALA A 75 -24.52 -2.74 2.56
N ILE A 76 -23.55 -3.16 3.37
CA ILE A 76 -23.57 -2.99 4.84
C ILE A 76 -23.22 -1.55 5.25
N VAL A 77 -22.20 -0.96 4.61
CA VAL A 77 -21.63 0.33 5.00
C VAL A 77 -22.40 1.51 4.40
N SER A 78 -22.95 1.39 3.19
CA SER A 78 -23.66 2.49 2.51
C SER A 78 -24.85 3.05 3.31
N PRO A 79 -25.71 2.24 3.95
CA PRO A 79 -26.78 2.78 4.80
C PRO A 79 -26.23 3.58 5.97
N LEU A 80 -25.17 3.08 6.62
CA LEU A 80 -24.50 3.75 7.73
C LEU A 80 -23.85 5.06 7.28
N THR A 81 -23.10 5.05 6.18
CA THR A 81 -22.48 6.26 5.62
C THR A 81 -23.53 7.29 5.25
N LYS A 82 -24.61 6.91 4.56
CA LYS A 82 -25.69 7.83 4.16
C LYS A 82 -26.45 8.40 5.35
N ALA A 83 -26.55 7.65 6.46
CA ALA A 83 -27.14 8.15 7.70
C ALA A 83 -26.27 9.24 8.35
N VAL A 84 -24.95 9.14 8.25
CA VAL A 84 -24.01 10.12 8.80
C VAL A 84 -23.85 11.33 7.88
N LEU A 85 -23.50 11.09 6.61
CA LEU A 85 -23.22 12.12 5.61
C LEU A 85 -23.57 11.60 4.21
N SER A 86 -24.46 12.31 3.53
CA SER A 86 -24.78 12.07 2.12
C SER A 86 -24.59 13.36 1.33
N LYS A 87 -23.68 13.32 0.35
CA LYS A 87 -23.46 14.43 -0.58
C LYS A 87 -24.55 14.50 -1.65
N ASP A 88 -24.89 15.70 -2.08
CA ASP A 88 -25.64 15.90 -3.32
C ASP A 88 -24.71 15.72 -4.52
N LYS A 89 -24.92 14.64 -5.28
CA LYS A 89 -24.06 14.30 -6.41
C LYS A 89 -24.24 15.28 -7.57
N ASN A 90 -25.42 15.87 -7.73
CA ASN A 90 -25.74 16.73 -8.86
C ASN A 90 -25.06 18.09 -8.69
N VAL A 91 -25.12 18.64 -7.47
CA VAL A 91 -24.39 19.88 -7.12
C VAL A 91 -22.88 19.70 -7.26
N VAL A 92 -22.34 18.59 -6.76
CA VAL A 92 -20.89 18.29 -6.88
C VAL A 92 -20.46 18.15 -8.34
N LYS A 93 -21.28 17.50 -9.19
CA LYS A 93 -20.98 17.34 -10.62
C LYS A 93 -21.07 18.68 -11.36
N ALA A 94 -22.10 19.49 -11.09
CA ALA A 94 -22.27 20.81 -11.67
C ALA A 94 -21.14 21.78 -11.30
N LEU A 95 -20.69 21.78 -10.03
CA LEU A 95 -19.52 22.55 -9.60
C LEU A 95 -18.23 22.11 -10.31
N SER A 96 -18.06 20.82 -10.59
CA SER A 96 -16.87 20.30 -11.29
C SER A 96 -16.77 20.74 -12.74
N PHE A 97 -17.89 21.11 -13.37
CA PHE A 97 -17.92 21.61 -14.75
C PHE A 97 -17.78 23.13 -14.86
N GLY A 98 -17.85 23.87 -13.75
CA GLY A 98 -17.80 25.33 -13.73
C GLY A 98 -19.11 26.00 -14.18
N ALA A 99 -19.16 27.33 -14.07
CA ALA A 99 -20.33 28.09 -14.50
C ALA A 99 -20.51 28.00 -16.03
N PRO A 100 -21.74 27.82 -16.54
CA PRO A 100 -22.01 27.93 -17.97
C PRO A 100 -21.69 29.35 -18.46
N LEU A 101 -21.19 29.48 -19.69
CA LEU A 101 -20.94 30.79 -20.32
C LEU A 101 -22.27 31.57 -20.44
N GLU A 102 -22.28 32.84 -20.02
CA GLU A 102 -23.47 33.73 -19.96
C GLU A 102 -24.21 33.94 -21.30
N HIS A 103 -23.69 33.45 -22.43
CA HIS A 103 -24.16 33.79 -23.78
C HIS A 103 -24.55 32.57 -24.62
N ALA A 104 -25.24 31.59 -24.04
CA ALA A 104 -25.86 30.52 -24.80
C ALA A 104 -27.37 30.76 -24.94
N ILE A 105 -27.74 31.55 -25.95
CA ILE A 105 -28.95 31.49 -26.81
C ILE A 105 -29.38 32.92 -27.24
N PRO A 106 -29.53 33.21 -28.54
CA PRO A 106 -30.14 34.47 -29.00
C PRO A 106 -31.58 34.59 -28.49
N ALA A 107 -32.02 35.82 -28.20
CA ALA A 107 -33.24 36.27 -27.48
C ALA A 107 -34.61 35.78 -27.99
N SER A 108 -34.57 34.77 -28.82
CA SER A 108 -35.53 34.51 -29.82
C SER A 108 -36.43 33.31 -29.35
N PHE A 109 -35.91 32.39 -28.53
CA PHE A 109 -36.57 31.10 -28.23
C PHE A 109 -37.68 31.05 -27.17
N CYS A 110 -38.25 32.17 -26.72
CA CYS A 110 -39.22 32.12 -25.60
C CYS A 110 -40.55 32.79 -25.90
N GLY A 111 -41.37 32.08 -26.66
CA GLY A 111 -42.73 32.49 -26.97
C GLY A 111 -43.84 31.55 -26.50
N SER A 112 -43.58 30.38 -25.88
CA SER A 112 -44.68 29.43 -25.58
C SER A 112 -44.71 28.90 -24.14
N ALA A 113 -45.93 28.79 -23.64
CA ALA A 113 -46.31 28.53 -22.24
C ALA A 113 -45.90 27.17 -21.66
N ASP A 114 -45.15 26.36 -22.41
CA ASP A 114 -44.70 25.02 -22.01
C ASP A 114 -43.19 24.94 -21.73
N CYS A 115 -42.50 26.09 -21.59
CA CYS A 115 -41.11 26.11 -21.13
C CYS A 115 -40.93 25.43 -19.77
N GLY A 116 -41.93 25.38 -18.88
CA GLY A 116 -41.79 24.76 -17.56
C GLY A 116 -41.62 23.23 -17.59
N THR A 117 -42.11 22.57 -18.65
CA THR A 117 -42.22 21.11 -18.71
C THR A 117 -40.91 20.44 -19.12
N TYR A 118 -40.04 21.17 -19.85
CA TYR A 118 -38.71 20.71 -20.25
C TYR A 118 -37.61 20.92 -19.19
N TYR A 119 -37.89 21.70 -18.14
CA TYR A 119 -36.93 21.97 -17.05
C TYR A 119 -37.10 21.04 -15.85
N CYS A 120 -38.13 20.21 -15.82
CA CYS A 120 -38.40 19.28 -14.72
C CYS A 120 -37.70 17.93 -14.91
N LYS A 121 -36.36 17.93 -14.91
CA LYS A 121 -35.47 16.83 -14.46
C LYS A 121 -34.03 17.16 -14.86
N VAL A 122 -33.40 18.07 -14.12
CA VAL A 122 -31.95 18.29 -14.21
C VAL A 122 -31.25 17.14 -13.51
N ALA A 123 -31.13 16.02 -14.21
CA ALA A 123 -30.23 14.92 -13.90
C ALA A 123 -29.55 14.52 -15.21
N GLU A 124 -28.25 14.83 -15.31
CA GLU A 124 -27.30 14.37 -16.33
C GLU A 124 -27.58 14.83 -17.78
N GLU A 125 -28.78 14.63 -18.33
CA GLU A 125 -29.16 14.96 -19.71
C GLU A 125 -29.20 16.47 -20.00
N GLY A 126 -29.55 17.29 -19.00
CA GLY A 126 -29.68 18.74 -19.15
C GLY A 126 -28.36 19.49 -19.37
N TYR A 127 -27.23 18.97 -18.87
CA TYR A 127 -25.93 19.64 -19.01
C TYR A 127 -25.29 19.42 -20.40
N GLU A 128 -25.49 18.24 -20.99
CA GLU A 128 -25.08 17.96 -22.37
C GLU A 128 -25.96 18.71 -23.39
N ALA A 129 -27.27 18.83 -23.11
CA ALA A 129 -28.20 19.60 -23.94
C ALA A 129 -27.89 21.11 -23.99
N LEU A 130 -27.30 21.68 -22.94
CA LEU A 130 -26.87 23.08 -22.89
C LEU A 130 -25.68 23.39 -23.81
N GLN A 131 -24.88 22.39 -24.21
CA GLN A 131 -23.70 22.58 -25.07
C GLN A 131 -23.96 22.32 -26.56
N ALA A 132 -25.05 21.61 -26.91
CA ALA A 132 -25.35 21.23 -28.28
C ALA A 132 -26.16 22.30 -29.04
N CYS A 133 -25.52 23.42 -29.42
CA CYS A 133 -26.09 24.41 -30.35
C CYS A 133 -26.07 23.91 -31.81
N GLY A 134 -26.71 22.77 -32.09
CA GLY A 134 -26.54 22.06 -33.37
C GLY A 134 -27.78 21.87 -34.23
N ALA A 135 -28.98 22.02 -33.69
CA ALA A 135 -30.20 21.85 -34.48
C ALA A 135 -31.29 22.76 -33.93
N PHE A 136 -32.09 23.31 -34.84
CA PHE A 136 -33.24 24.18 -34.58
C PHE A 136 -32.89 25.66 -34.43
N ALA A 137 -32.78 26.31 -35.58
CA ALA A 137 -33.34 27.63 -35.83
C ALA A 137 -34.38 27.43 -36.95
N ASN A 138 -35.52 28.09 -36.99
CA ASN A 138 -35.66 29.53 -36.99
C ASN A 138 -37.03 29.96 -36.45
N ASP A 139 -36.99 31.06 -35.73
CA ASP A 139 -38.06 32.04 -35.55
C ASP A 139 -38.79 32.05 -34.22
N CYS A 140 -38.79 33.25 -33.69
CA CYS A 140 -38.36 33.41 -32.34
C CYS A 140 -38.45 34.92 -31.99
N GLY A 141 -39.68 35.35 -31.72
CA GLY A 141 -40.05 36.75 -31.53
C GLY A 141 -39.90 37.25 -30.09
N SER A 142 -39.94 38.58 -29.98
CA SER A 142 -39.76 39.42 -28.80
C SER A 142 -40.53 38.99 -27.54
N ASP A 143 -39.80 39.01 -26.42
CA ASP A 143 -40.24 39.27 -25.03
C ASP A 143 -40.34 38.15 -23.98
N ALA A 144 -39.60 37.03 -24.07
CA ALA A 144 -39.34 36.26 -22.84
C ALA A 144 -38.12 35.30 -22.80
N CYS A 145 -37.03 35.47 -23.56
CA CYS A 145 -35.92 34.47 -23.53
C CYS A 145 -34.62 35.00 -22.96
N TYR A 146 -34.58 35.02 -21.62
CA TYR A 146 -33.32 35.00 -20.88
C TYR A 146 -33.29 33.72 -20.08
N LEU A 147 -32.63 32.69 -20.63
CA LEU A 147 -32.06 31.66 -19.79
C LEU A 147 -30.85 32.26 -19.11
N ASP A 148 -31.10 32.83 -17.94
CA ASP A 148 -30.06 33.28 -17.04
C ASP A 148 -29.42 32.05 -16.36
N ALA A 149 -28.78 31.21 -17.19
CA ALA A 149 -28.09 30.00 -16.74
C ALA A 149 -27.01 30.35 -15.70
N GLY A 150 -26.45 31.57 -15.77
CA GLY A 150 -25.57 32.13 -14.75
C GLY A 150 -26.28 32.40 -13.42
N ASN A 151 -27.48 32.98 -13.42
CA ASN A 151 -28.25 33.22 -12.20
C ASN A 151 -28.85 31.95 -11.58
N TYR A 152 -29.24 30.98 -12.41
CA TYR A 152 -29.60 29.64 -11.91
C TYR A 152 -28.38 28.95 -11.30
N TYR A 153 -27.20 29.03 -11.94
CA TYR A 153 -25.96 28.46 -11.39
C TYR A 153 -25.57 29.11 -10.05
N THR A 154 -25.58 30.45 -9.97
CA THR A 154 -25.24 31.17 -8.74
C THR A 154 -26.27 30.94 -7.62
N THR A 155 -27.56 30.87 -7.93
CA THR A 155 -28.61 30.70 -6.90
C THR A 155 -28.80 29.25 -6.45
N GLU A 156 -28.84 28.30 -7.39
CA GLU A 156 -29.22 26.90 -7.13
C GLU A 156 -28.04 25.93 -7.09
N ILE A 157 -26.84 26.32 -7.56
CA ILE A 157 -25.64 25.47 -7.55
C ILE A 157 -24.58 26.01 -6.59
N GLU A 158 -24.21 27.29 -6.66
CA GLU A 158 -23.24 27.90 -5.74
C GLU A 158 -23.83 28.12 -4.34
N GLY A 159 -25.12 28.47 -4.26
CA GLY A 159 -25.85 28.62 -3.00
C GLY A 159 -26.33 27.32 -2.36
N ALA A 160 -26.27 26.19 -3.09
CA ALA A 160 -26.77 24.91 -2.61
C ALA A 160 -25.84 24.26 -1.58
N ARG A 161 -26.45 23.59 -0.59
CA ARG A 161 -25.70 22.79 0.38
C ARG A 161 -25.17 21.51 -0.25
N LEU A 162 -23.87 21.30 -0.15
CA LEU A 162 -23.19 20.07 -0.57
C LEU A 162 -23.61 18.85 0.27
N ILE A 163 -23.87 19.05 1.57
CA ILE A 163 -24.36 18.00 2.47
C ILE A 163 -25.89 17.97 2.43
N GLY A 164 -26.43 17.20 1.49
CA GLY A 164 -27.88 17.14 1.26
C GLY A 164 -28.67 16.34 2.31
N LYS A 165 -28.08 15.29 2.92
CA LYS A 165 -28.77 14.44 3.92
C LYS A 165 -27.81 13.90 4.98
N GLY A 166 -28.39 13.46 6.10
CA GLY A 166 -27.68 12.79 7.20
C GLY A 166 -27.59 13.63 8.47
N PHE A 167 -26.93 13.08 9.49
CA PHE A 167 -26.71 13.74 10.80
C PHE A 167 -26.02 15.11 10.67
N LEU A 168 -25.17 15.29 9.66
CA LEU A 168 -24.37 16.50 9.46
C LEU A 168 -25.02 17.57 8.58
N LYS A 169 -26.26 17.38 8.12
CA LYS A 169 -26.94 18.30 7.17
C LYS A 169 -27.14 19.72 7.72
N ASP A 170 -27.33 19.85 9.04
CA ASP A 170 -27.68 21.11 9.70
C ASP A 170 -26.45 21.88 10.20
N VAL A 171 -25.27 21.28 10.11
CA VAL A 171 -24.00 21.83 10.62
C VAL A 171 -23.34 22.79 9.61
N GLY A 172 -23.80 22.79 8.36
CA GLY A 172 -23.20 23.53 7.24
C GLY A 172 -22.07 22.74 6.56
N ASP A 173 -21.76 23.07 5.29
CA ASP A 173 -20.91 22.20 4.46
C ASP A 173 -19.46 22.12 4.92
N VAL A 174 -18.84 23.25 5.28
CA VAL A 174 -17.45 23.30 5.74
C VAL A 174 -17.31 22.61 7.10
N ALA A 175 -18.16 22.98 8.06
CA ALA A 175 -18.13 22.42 9.41
C ALA A 175 -18.55 20.94 9.43
N GLY A 176 -19.56 20.56 8.64
CA GLY A 176 -19.99 19.19 8.45
C GLY A 176 -18.91 18.34 7.74
N GLY A 177 -18.18 18.90 6.77
CA GLY A 177 -17.03 18.25 6.15
C GLY A 177 -15.90 17.96 7.15
N ILE A 178 -15.51 18.97 7.94
CA ILE A 178 -14.46 18.83 8.97
C ILE A 178 -14.89 17.82 10.05
N LEU A 179 -16.13 17.92 10.54
CA LEU A 179 -16.66 17.02 11.56
C LEU A 179 -16.77 15.58 11.04
N GLY A 180 -17.26 15.41 9.81
CA GLY A 180 -17.34 14.11 9.14
C GLY A 180 -15.97 13.47 8.95
N LEU A 181 -14.97 14.23 8.50
CA LEU A 181 -13.58 13.77 8.38
C LEU A 181 -13.00 13.36 9.74
N THR A 182 -13.24 14.17 10.77
CA THR A 182 -12.73 13.92 12.12
C THR A 182 -13.34 12.64 12.71
N ILE A 183 -14.67 12.46 12.59
CA ILE A 183 -15.35 11.23 13.02
C ILE A 183 -14.83 10.02 12.24
N ALA A 184 -14.68 10.13 10.92
CA ALA A 184 -14.18 9.04 10.08
C ALA A 184 -12.75 8.63 10.48
N LEU A 185 -11.86 9.60 10.71
CA LEU A 185 -10.49 9.34 11.16
C LEU A 185 -10.47 8.69 12.55
N ILE A 186 -11.27 9.17 13.50
CA ILE A 186 -11.37 8.58 14.85
C ILE A 186 -11.87 7.13 14.76
N VAL A 187 -12.97 6.89 14.05
CA VAL A 187 -13.54 5.54 13.88
C VAL A 187 -12.54 4.62 13.20
N MET A 188 -11.85 5.09 12.16
CA MET A 188 -10.80 4.33 11.48
C MET A 188 -9.65 4.00 12.44
N CYS A 189 -9.13 4.98 13.19
CA CYS A 189 -8.06 4.76 14.16
C CYS A 189 -8.45 3.78 15.28
N VAL A 190 -9.66 3.92 15.84
CA VAL A 190 -10.18 3.01 16.87
C VAL A 190 -10.37 1.60 16.31
N ALA A 191 -10.93 1.47 15.10
CA ALA A 191 -11.10 0.18 14.44
C ALA A 191 -9.76 -0.51 14.18
N LEU A 192 -8.76 0.22 13.67
CA LEU A 192 -7.40 -0.28 13.48
C LEU A 192 -6.77 -0.71 14.80
N TYR A 193 -6.91 0.10 15.86
CA TYR A 193 -6.37 -0.23 17.18
C TYR A 193 -7.03 -1.49 17.77
N VAL A 194 -8.36 -1.57 17.77
CA VAL A 194 -9.11 -2.71 18.30
C VAL A 194 -8.79 -3.97 17.51
N MET A 195 -8.77 -3.89 16.18
CA MET A 195 -8.40 -5.01 15.31
C MET A 195 -6.99 -5.52 15.64
N VAL A 196 -5.99 -4.64 15.72
CA VAL A 196 -4.62 -5.01 16.08
C VAL A 196 -4.56 -5.65 17.46
N ARG A 197 -5.29 -5.11 18.45
CA ARG A 197 -5.28 -5.63 19.83
C ARG A 197 -5.95 -7.00 19.93
N LEU A 198 -7.10 -7.18 19.27
CA LEU A 198 -7.82 -8.46 19.24
C LEU A 198 -6.97 -9.53 18.55
N LEU A 199 -6.38 -9.20 17.41
CA LEU A 199 -5.49 -10.10 16.69
C LEU A 199 -4.27 -10.47 17.54
N HIS A 200 -3.61 -9.48 18.16
CA HIS A 200 -2.50 -9.75 19.06
C HIS A 200 -2.90 -10.68 20.22
N SER A 201 -4.08 -10.46 20.82
CA SER A 201 -4.59 -11.28 21.93
C SER A 201 -4.96 -12.71 21.52
N LEU A 202 -5.51 -12.90 20.31
CA LEU A 202 -5.92 -14.22 19.81
C LEU A 202 -4.72 -15.04 19.31
N VAL A 203 -3.73 -14.37 18.74
CA VAL A 203 -2.62 -15.00 18.02
C VAL A 203 -1.51 -15.41 18.97
N MET A 204 -1.14 -14.60 19.97
CA MET A 204 0.08 -14.85 20.77
C MET A 204 0.12 -16.20 21.50
N GLY A 205 -1.03 -16.72 21.96
CA GLY A 205 -1.09 -18.03 22.64
C GLY A 205 -0.96 -19.24 21.70
N GLN A 206 -1.70 -19.24 20.60
CA GLN A 206 -1.71 -20.37 19.65
C GLN A 206 -0.59 -20.29 18.62
N ALA A 207 -0.21 -19.08 18.19
CA ALA A 207 0.85 -18.85 17.22
C ALA A 207 2.18 -19.36 17.74
N LYS A 208 2.54 -19.16 19.02
CA LYS A 208 3.79 -19.70 19.56
C LYS A 208 3.91 -21.21 19.32
N ARG A 209 2.83 -21.99 19.56
CA ARG A 209 2.84 -23.44 19.38
C ARG A 209 2.92 -23.85 17.90
N VAL A 210 2.25 -23.11 17.02
CA VAL A 210 2.24 -23.35 15.58
C VAL A 210 3.57 -22.95 14.93
N ILE A 211 4.14 -21.82 15.35
CA ILE A 211 5.45 -21.31 14.93
C ILE A 211 6.56 -22.29 15.35
N MET A 212 6.47 -22.83 16.57
CA MET A 212 7.40 -23.87 17.05
C MET A 212 7.33 -25.16 16.24
N LYS A 213 6.16 -25.51 15.68
CA LYS A 213 6.07 -26.61 14.71
C LYS A 213 6.68 -26.23 13.36
N GLY A 214 6.46 -24.99 12.93
CA GLY A 214 7.03 -24.44 11.69
C GLY A 214 8.56 -24.48 11.64
N THR A 215 9.25 -24.37 12.78
CA THR A 215 10.72 -24.46 12.83
C THR A 215 11.26 -25.82 12.41
N GLN A 216 10.49 -26.89 12.59
CA GLN A 216 10.85 -28.27 12.23
C GLN A 216 10.39 -28.67 10.82
N MET A 217 9.72 -27.78 10.09
CA MET A 217 9.17 -28.06 8.77
C MET A 217 10.17 -27.72 7.64
N ASN A 218 9.92 -28.30 6.46
CA ASN A 218 10.54 -27.85 5.22
C ASN A 218 10.24 -26.36 4.97
N ASP A 219 11.21 -25.61 4.43
CA ASP A 219 11.09 -24.17 4.17
C ASP A 219 9.87 -23.81 3.30
N TYR A 220 9.50 -24.64 2.32
CA TYR A 220 8.29 -24.42 1.52
C TYR A 220 7.01 -24.57 2.34
N LEU A 221 6.99 -25.49 3.31
CA LEU A 221 5.85 -25.70 4.19
C LEU A 221 5.78 -24.61 5.27
N ALA A 222 6.93 -24.11 5.74
CA ALA A 222 7.01 -22.93 6.59
C ALA A 222 6.47 -21.68 5.86
N MET A 223 6.68 -21.58 4.54
CA MET A 223 6.10 -20.51 3.72
C MET A 223 4.57 -20.62 3.64
N LEU A 224 4.03 -21.82 3.37
CA LEU A 224 2.57 -22.03 3.41
C LEU A 224 1.98 -21.72 4.78
N LEU A 225 2.70 -22.04 5.86
CA LEU A 225 2.30 -21.65 7.21
C LEU A 225 2.24 -20.12 7.35
N GLY A 226 3.21 -19.38 6.81
CA GLY A 226 3.19 -17.92 6.78
C GLY A 226 1.99 -17.32 6.05
N VAL A 227 1.61 -17.93 4.92
CA VAL A 227 0.38 -17.59 4.18
C VAL A 227 -0.84 -17.79 5.07
N ALA A 228 -0.99 -18.99 5.64
CA ALA A 228 -2.15 -19.35 6.47
C ALA A 228 -2.26 -18.46 7.72
N LEU A 229 -1.14 -18.24 8.42
CA LEU A 229 -1.09 -17.33 9.57
C LEU A 229 -1.54 -15.94 9.15
N THR A 230 -1.05 -15.40 8.03
CA THR A 230 -1.42 -14.04 7.62
C THR A 230 -2.84 -13.94 7.10
N LEU A 231 -3.43 -14.98 6.50
CA LEU A 231 -4.84 -14.98 6.12
C LEU A 231 -5.77 -14.99 7.34
N ILE A 232 -5.40 -15.76 8.38
CA ILE A 232 -6.15 -15.79 9.64
C ILE A 232 -6.01 -14.47 10.39
N VAL A 233 -4.78 -13.96 10.46
CA VAL A 233 -4.45 -12.75 11.20
C VAL A 233 -4.81 -11.48 10.43
N GLN A 234 -4.95 -11.58 9.11
CA GLN A 234 -5.18 -10.47 8.17
C GLN A 234 -4.13 -9.34 8.23
N SER A 235 -3.03 -9.54 8.95
CA SER A 235 -1.98 -8.54 9.16
C SER A 235 -0.61 -9.22 9.21
N SER A 236 0.18 -9.00 8.17
CA SER A 236 1.57 -9.46 8.12
C SER A 236 2.46 -8.75 9.14
N SER A 237 2.19 -7.49 9.49
CA SER A 237 2.93 -6.77 10.53
C SER A 237 2.71 -7.37 11.92
N VAL A 238 1.51 -7.83 12.24
CA VAL A 238 1.24 -8.56 13.50
C VAL A 238 1.96 -9.91 13.49
N THR A 239 1.93 -10.65 12.38
CA THR A 239 2.67 -11.92 12.25
C THR A 239 4.18 -11.72 12.42
N THR A 240 4.79 -10.79 11.68
CA THR A 240 6.24 -10.51 11.76
C THR A 240 6.66 -9.97 13.13
N SER A 241 5.86 -9.10 13.75
CA SER A 241 6.15 -8.60 15.11
C SER A 241 6.03 -9.68 16.18
N ALA A 242 5.23 -10.72 15.98
CA ALA A 242 5.19 -11.88 16.87
C ALA A 242 6.39 -12.82 16.70
N LEU A 243 6.88 -12.96 15.47
CA LEU A 243 8.05 -13.79 15.17
C LEU A 243 9.37 -13.13 15.60
N THR A 244 9.48 -11.80 15.49
CA THR A 244 10.71 -11.05 15.75
C THR A 244 11.30 -11.29 17.17
N PRO A 245 10.51 -11.24 18.27
CA PRO A 245 11.00 -11.59 19.60
C PRO A 245 11.51 -13.02 19.70
N LEU A 246 10.85 -13.98 19.03
CA LEU A 246 11.26 -15.39 19.01
C LEU A 246 12.62 -15.58 18.33
N VAL A 247 12.90 -14.78 17.30
CA VAL A 247 14.22 -14.72 16.68
C VAL A 247 15.24 -14.10 17.65
N GLY A 248 14.87 -13.00 18.31
CA GLY A 248 15.70 -12.34 19.32
C GLY A 248 16.22 -13.31 20.38
N ILE A 249 15.30 -14.01 21.06
CA ILE A 249 15.63 -14.99 22.10
C ILE A 249 16.24 -16.30 21.57
N GLY A 250 16.44 -16.43 20.24
CA GLY A 250 17.08 -17.58 19.61
C GLY A 250 16.20 -18.83 19.43
N VAL A 251 14.90 -18.74 19.75
CA VAL A 251 13.94 -19.85 19.58
C VAL A 251 13.65 -20.13 18.10
N LEU A 252 13.67 -19.09 17.27
CA LEU A 252 13.43 -19.18 15.83
C LEU A 252 14.67 -18.70 15.06
N PRO A 253 15.34 -19.55 14.26
CA PRO A 253 16.47 -19.10 13.46
C PRO A 253 16.02 -18.13 12.35
N VAL A 254 16.86 -17.13 12.04
CA VAL A 254 16.62 -16.14 10.97
C VAL A 254 16.38 -16.82 9.62
N ALA A 255 17.06 -17.94 9.34
CA ALA A 255 16.87 -18.73 8.13
C ALA A 255 15.44 -19.28 7.97
N LYS A 256 14.75 -19.60 9.08
CA LYS A 256 13.34 -20.05 9.07
C LYS A 256 12.36 -18.87 9.10
N MET A 257 12.80 -17.70 9.59
CA MET A 257 12.01 -16.46 9.52
C MET A 257 11.78 -16.03 8.07
N LEU A 258 12.75 -16.23 7.18
CA LEU A 258 12.62 -15.89 5.76
C LEU A 258 11.42 -16.57 5.07
N PRO A 259 11.32 -17.91 4.96
CA PRO A 259 10.17 -18.54 4.30
C PRO A 259 8.83 -18.15 4.93
N MET A 260 8.75 -18.07 6.26
CA MET A 260 7.51 -17.67 6.95
C MET A 260 7.07 -16.25 6.60
N THR A 261 8.02 -15.31 6.49
CA THR A 261 7.70 -13.92 6.13
C THR A 261 7.40 -13.76 4.64
N LEU A 262 8.04 -14.54 3.75
CA LEU A 262 7.64 -14.61 2.33
C LEU A 262 6.20 -15.09 2.17
N GLY A 263 5.81 -16.11 2.95
CA GLY A 263 4.43 -16.56 3.04
C GLY A 263 3.49 -15.46 3.53
N ALA A 264 3.91 -14.69 4.54
CA ALA A 264 3.14 -13.56 5.04
C ALA A 264 2.96 -12.43 3.99
N ASN A 265 3.97 -12.18 3.16
CA ASN A 265 3.86 -11.24 2.05
C ASN A 265 2.81 -11.71 1.03
N ILE A 266 2.84 -12.99 0.64
CA ILE A 266 1.77 -13.57 -0.20
C ILE A 266 0.41 -13.42 0.48
N GLY A 267 0.29 -13.77 1.76
CA GLY A 267 -0.98 -13.64 2.50
C GLY A 267 -1.54 -12.20 2.50
N THR A 268 -0.68 -11.18 2.56
CA THR A 268 -1.10 -9.77 2.49
C THR A 268 -1.70 -9.41 1.14
N THR A 269 -1.18 -10.00 0.06
CA THR A 269 -1.69 -9.73 -1.30
C THR A 269 -3.10 -10.28 -1.52
N PHE A 270 -3.48 -11.35 -0.83
CA PHE A 270 -4.87 -11.84 -0.83
C PHE A 270 -5.83 -10.80 -0.27
N THR A 271 -5.46 -10.11 0.82
CA THR A 271 -6.28 -9.03 1.39
C THR A 271 -6.48 -7.90 0.38
N SER A 272 -5.42 -7.46 -0.31
CA SER A 272 -5.57 -6.45 -1.38
C SER A 272 -6.40 -6.97 -2.55
N MET A 273 -6.30 -8.25 -2.89
CA MET A 273 -7.08 -8.86 -3.97
C MET A 273 -8.56 -8.89 -3.63
N PHE A 274 -8.94 -9.34 -2.43
CA PHE A 274 -10.32 -9.32 -1.96
C PHE A 274 -10.88 -7.89 -1.91
N ALA A 275 -10.08 -6.91 -1.48
CA ALA A 275 -10.49 -5.51 -1.49
C ALA A 275 -10.73 -4.99 -2.92
N ALA A 276 -9.85 -5.31 -3.86
CA ALA A 276 -9.98 -4.91 -5.26
C ALA A 276 -11.17 -5.57 -5.96
N LEU A 277 -11.37 -6.87 -5.75
CA LEU A 277 -12.51 -7.64 -6.25
C LEU A 277 -13.83 -7.18 -5.61
N ALA A 278 -13.81 -6.63 -4.39
CA ALA A 278 -15.01 -6.03 -3.82
C ALA A 278 -15.39 -4.73 -4.55
N VAL A 279 -14.43 -3.97 -5.09
CA VAL A 279 -14.68 -2.72 -5.80
C VAL A 279 -14.98 -2.94 -7.29
N MET A 280 -14.48 -4.04 -7.89
CA MET A 280 -14.64 -4.41 -9.31
C MET A 280 -14.27 -3.28 -10.28
N LYS A 281 -13.16 -2.58 -10.00
CA LYS A 281 -12.56 -1.62 -10.94
C LYS A 281 -11.30 -2.22 -11.53
N ALA A 282 -11.14 -2.09 -12.85
CA ALA A 282 -9.96 -2.57 -13.58
C ALA A 282 -8.67 -2.10 -12.92
N ASP A 283 -8.52 -0.80 -12.68
CA ASP A 283 -7.32 -0.23 -12.05
C ASP A 283 -7.04 -0.84 -10.67
N SER A 284 -8.08 -1.07 -9.86
CA SER A 284 -7.93 -1.63 -8.51
C SER A 284 -7.48 -3.10 -8.54
N ILE A 285 -8.09 -3.89 -9.43
CA ILE A 285 -7.73 -5.31 -9.63
C ILE A 285 -6.32 -5.41 -10.20
N GLN A 286 -5.98 -4.57 -11.18
CA GLN A 286 -4.65 -4.55 -11.78
C GLN A 286 -3.58 -4.21 -10.74
N ILE A 287 -3.78 -3.20 -9.90
CA ILE A 287 -2.83 -2.85 -8.83
C ILE A 287 -2.67 -4.01 -7.83
N ALA A 288 -3.77 -4.66 -7.43
CA ALA A 288 -3.71 -5.82 -6.54
C ALA A 288 -2.97 -7.02 -7.17
N LEU A 289 -3.16 -7.24 -8.47
CA LEU A 289 -2.45 -8.26 -9.23
C LEU A 289 -0.97 -7.94 -9.38
N CYS A 290 -0.61 -6.68 -9.67
CA CYS A 290 0.78 -6.23 -9.66
C CYS A 290 1.45 -6.55 -8.30
N HIS A 291 0.76 -6.30 -7.19
CA HIS A 291 1.29 -6.60 -5.86
C HIS A 291 1.49 -8.11 -5.62
N LEU A 292 0.53 -8.95 -6.03
CA LEU A 292 0.65 -10.41 -5.98
C LEU A 292 1.80 -10.91 -6.84
N LEU A 293 1.86 -10.48 -8.10
CA LEU A 293 2.87 -10.90 -9.08
C LEU A 293 4.28 -10.46 -8.68
N PHE A 294 4.44 -9.24 -8.15
CA PHE A 294 5.72 -8.77 -7.62
C PHE A 294 6.26 -9.74 -6.55
N ASN A 295 5.41 -10.17 -5.61
CA ASN A 295 5.80 -11.09 -4.56
C ASN A 295 6.08 -12.50 -5.10
N ILE A 296 5.22 -13.04 -5.97
CA ILE A 296 5.40 -14.39 -6.54
C ILE A 296 6.68 -14.45 -7.39
N ILE A 297 6.87 -13.50 -8.31
CA ILE A 297 8.05 -13.46 -9.18
C ILE A 297 9.31 -13.25 -8.34
N GLY A 298 9.27 -12.33 -7.36
CA GLY A 298 10.38 -12.14 -6.42
C GLY A 298 10.76 -13.43 -5.69
N ILE A 299 9.77 -14.18 -5.19
CA ILE A 299 9.99 -15.47 -4.54
C ILE A 299 10.62 -16.47 -5.53
N LEU A 300 10.07 -16.61 -6.74
CA LEU A 300 10.59 -17.52 -7.75
C LEU A 300 12.05 -17.23 -8.13
N ILE A 301 12.44 -15.96 -8.12
CA ILE A 301 13.82 -15.53 -8.36
C ILE A 301 14.69 -15.88 -7.14
N TRP A 302 14.34 -15.37 -5.95
CA TRP A 302 15.27 -15.32 -4.84
C TRP A 302 15.23 -16.50 -3.86
N PHE A 303 14.18 -17.33 -3.88
CA PHE A 303 13.97 -18.34 -2.85
C PHE A 303 14.35 -19.79 -3.26
N PRO A 304 14.01 -20.31 -4.46
CA PRO A 304 14.28 -21.71 -4.83
C PRO A 304 15.76 -22.08 -4.84
N ALA A 305 16.61 -21.17 -5.31
CA ALA A 305 18.04 -21.40 -5.41
C ALA A 305 18.73 -21.10 -4.07
N PRO A 306 19.40 -22.07 -3.43
CA PRO A 306 20.14 -21.85 -2.19
C PRO A 306 21.10 -20.65 -2.21
N PRO A 307 21.94 -20.41 -3.25
CA PRO A 307 22.85 -19.27 -3.25
C PRO A 307 22.11 -17.92 -3.22
N MET A 308 20.95 -17.82 -3.88
CA MET A 308 20.17 -16.59 -3.90
C MET A 308 19.53 -16.32 -2.55
N ARG A 309 19.00 -17.36 -1.91
CA ARG A 309 18.47 -17.29 -0.54
C ARG A 309 19.52 -16.84 0.47
N ARG A 310 20.77 -17.31 0.32
CA ARG A 310 21.90 -16.91 1.17
C ARG A 310 22.12 -15.40 1.13
N VAL A 311 22.01 -14.76 -0.04
CA VAL A 311 22.20 -13.29 -0.17
C VAL A 311 21.24 -12.53 0.74
N ILE A 312 19.96 -12.91 0.78
CA ILE A 312 18.94 -12.25 1.62
C ILE A 312 19.30 -12.38 3.11
N ILE A 313 19.61 -13.61 3.55
CA ILE A 313 19.92 -13.89 4.96
C ILE A 313 21.18 -13.15 5.38
N HIS A 314 22.23 -13.14 4.55
CA HIS A 314 23.47 -12.43 4.83
C HIS A 314 23.26 -10.91 4.93
N ALA A 315 22.46 -10.32 4.03
CA ALA A 315 22.14 -8.90 4.09
C ALA A 315 21.42 -8.54 5.40
N ALA A 316 20.45 -9.36 5.82
CA ALA A 316 19.70 -9.15 7.05
C ALA A 316 20.58 -9.30 8.31
N CYS A 317 21.38 -10.37 8.38
CA CYS A 317 22.31 -10.62 9.48
C CYS A 317 23.37 -9.52 9.58
N THR A 318 23.89 -9.05 8.45
CA THR A 318 24.86 -7.95 8.41
C THR A 318 24.26 -6.66 8.98
N LEU A 319 23.01 -6.34 8.62
CA LEU A 319 22.34 -5.16 9.13
C LEU A 319 22.03 -5.27 10.63
N GLY A 320 21.60 -6.45 11.09
CA GLY A 320 21.40 -6.73 12.52
C GLY A 320 22.68 -6.61 13.35
N PHE A 321 23.81 -7.05 12.79
CA PHE A 321 25.12 -6.89 13.40
C PHE A 321 25.48 -5.42 13.58
N TYR A 322 25.34 -4.58 12.56
CA TYR A 322 25.58 -3.14 12.73
C TYR A 322 24.62 -2.48 13.71
N ALA A 323 23.35 -2.93 13.75
CA ALA A 323 22.36 -2.44 14.68
C ALA A 323 22.69 -2.75 16.15
N SER A 324 23.38 -3.85 16.45
CA SER A 324 23.78 -4.19 17.82
C SER A 324 24.96 -3.37 18.33
N TYR A 325 25.83 -2.88 17.44
CA TYR A 325 26.97 -2.03 17.79
C TYR A 325 26.63 -0.54 17.80
N TRP A 326 25.87 -0.06 16.81
CA TRP A 326 25.54 1.35 16.66
C TRP A 326 24.03 1.59 16.76
N ARG A 327 23.60 2.10 17.93
CA ARG A 327 22.19 2.27 18.30
C ARG A 327 21.32 3.06 17.31
N PHE A 328 21.94 3.89 16.47
CA PHE A 328 21.23 4.73 15.50
C PHE A 328 20.99 4.04 14.16
N VAL A 329 21.63 2.88 13.89
CA VAL A 329 21.47 2.15 12.62
C VAL A 329 20.01 1.83 12.31
N PRO A 330 19.18 1.29 13.24
CA PRO A 330 17.76 1.07 12.96
C PRO A 330 17.01 2.33 12.52
N LEU A 331 17.26 3.46 13.19
CA LEU A 331 16.58 4.73 12.89
C LEU A 331 17.02 5.29 11.53
N ILE A 332 18.33 5.26 11.27
CA ILE A 332 18.90 5.68 9.98
C ILE A 332 18.38 4.77 8.87
N TYR A 333 18.34 3.47 9.08
CA TYR A 333 17.82 2.50 8.13
C TYR A 333 16.35 2.79 7.78
N ILE A 334 15.49 2.99 8.79
CA ILE A 334 14.09 3.30 8.56
C ILE A 334 13.95 4.62 7.77
N LEU A 335 14.64 5.67 8.21
CA LEU A 335 14.61 6.98 7.56
C LEU A 335 15.08 6.89 6.10
N VAL A 336 16.21 6.23 5.85
CA VAL A 336 16.78 6.14 4.51
C VAL A 336 15.92 5.26 3.62
N MET A 337 15.57 4.05 4.06
CA MET A 337 14.94 3.05 3.19
C MET A 337 13.46 3.30 2.95
N PHE A 338 12.72 3.80 3.94
CA PHE A 338 11.27 3.99 3.83
C PHE A 338 10.84 5.43 3.56
N LEU A 339 11.72 6.44 3.76
CA LEU A 339 11.40 7.84 3.46
C LEU A 339 12.29 8.41 2.35
N VAL A 340 13.62 8.37 2.51
CA VAL A 340 14.53 9.02 1.56
C VAL A 340 14.54 8.32 0.21
N VAL A 341 14.69 6.99 0.16
CA VAL A 341 14.75 6.24 -1.10
C VAL A 341 13.45 6.40 -1.91
N PRO A 342 12.24 6.15 -1.35
CA PRO A 342 10.98 6.40 -2.07
C PRO A 342 10.77 7.87 -2.43
N GLY A 343 11.19 8.81 -1.56
CA GLY A 343 11.11 10.24 -1.84
C GLY A 343 11.99 10.66 -3.01
N VAL A 344 13.22 10.13 -3.10
CA VAL A 344 14.15 10.39 -4.20
C VAL A 344 13.64 9.76 -5.49
N THR A 345 13.12 8.53 -5.47
CA THR A 345 12.55 7.91 -6.68
C THR A 345 11.32 8.66 -7.19
N LEU A 346 10.45 9.13 -6.28
CA LEU A 346 9.33 10.01 -6.64
C LEU A 346 9.81 11.34 -7.23
N ALA A 347 10.82 11.98 -6.60
CA ALA A 347 11.39 13.23 -7.11
C ALA A 347 11.98 13.05 -8.51
N ILE A 348 12.70 11.94 -8.76
CA ILE A 348 13.20 11.59 -10.08
C ILE A 348 12.03 11.44 -11.07
N SER A 349 10.98 10.70 -10.70
CA SER A 349 9.80 10.52 -11.55
C SER A 349 9.14 11.85 -11.95
N LEU A 350 8.93 12.75 -10.98
CA LEU A 350 8.36 14.08 -11.23
C LEU A 350 9.29 14.96 -12.09
N LEU A 351 10.60 14.87 -11.88
CA LEU A 351 11.57 15.62 -12.69
C LEU A 351 11.60 15.16 -14.14
N TYR A 352 11.48 13.85 -14.40
CA TYR A 352 11.37 13.34 -15.77
C TYR A 352 10.11 13.83 -16.49
N GLN A 353 9.00 14.02 -15.77
CA GLN A 353 7.79 14.63 -16.34
C GLN A 353 7.96 16.12 -16.66
N ALA A 354 8.74 16.85 -15.86
CA ALA A 354 9.00 18.27 -16.07
C ALA A 354 10.10 18.54 -17.12
N SER A 355 11.21 17.81 -17.07
CA SER A 355 12.31 17.91 -18.04
C SER A 355 13.15 16.63 -18.06
N VAL A 356 13.36 16.07 -19.25
CA VAL A 356 14.20 14.88 -19.43
C VAL A 356 15.63 15.12 -18.95
N ALA A 357 16.20 16.30 -19.23
CA ALA A 357 17.54 16.68 -18.80
C ALA A 357 17.66 16.74 -17.26
N GLY A 358 16.67 17.33 -16.57
CA GLY A 358 16.65 17.38 -15.11
C GLY A 358 16.54 15.99 -14.48
N GLY A 359 15.70 15.13 -15.05
CA GLY A 359 15.58 13.73 -14.63
C GLY A 359 16.91 12.97 -14.72
N ILE A 360 17.63 13.10 -15.84
CA ILE A 360 18.93 12.43 -16.06
C ILE A 360 19.98 12.92 -15.05
N VAL A 361 20.11 14.24 -14.87
CA VAL A 361 21.11 14.82 -13.95
C VAL A 361 20.90 14.34 -12.52
N VAL A 362 19.65 14.39 -12.02
CA VAL A 362 19.34 13.96 -10.65
C VAL A 362 19.51 12.45 -10.48
N THR A 363 19.21 11.66 -11.51
CA THR A 363 19.45 10.21 -11.48
C THR A 363 20.94 9.89 -11.37
N ILE A 364 21.80 10.57 -12.14
CA ILE A 364 23.26 10.39 -12.08
C ILE A 364 23.79 10.83 -10.70
N LEU A 365 23.30 11.95 -10.17
CA LEU A 365 23.66 12.41 -8.83
C LEU A 365 23.24 11.41 -7.75
N ALA A 366 22.02 10.87 -7.81
CA ALA A 366 21.53 9.86 -6.88
C ALA A 366 22.40 8.60 -6.92
N LEU A 367 22.72 8.10 -8.13
CA LEU A 367 23.63 6.96 -8.31
C LEU A 367 25.04 7.27 -7.78
N GLY A 368 25.53 8.49 -8.00
CA GLY A 368 26.82 8.96 -7.48
C GLY A 368 26.86 9.02 -5.96
N VAL A 369 25.79 9.48 -5.30
CA VAL A 369 25.64 9.48 -3.84
C VAL A 369 25.61 8.05 -3.31
N VAL A 370 24.84 7.16 -3.94
CA VAL A 370 24.78 5.73 -3.54
C VAL A 370 26.15 5.07 -3.69
N ALA A 371 26.83 5.28 -4.81
CA ALA A 371 28.17 4.76 -5.05
C ALA A 371 29.19 5.34 -4.05
N GLY A 372 29.13 6.64 -3.79
CA GLY A 372 29.98 7.32 -2.80
C GLY A 372 29.76 6.80 -1.39
N LEU A 373 28.51 6.60 -0.99
CA LEU A 373 28.15 5.98 0.30
C LEU A 373 28.62 4.54 0.37
N ALA A 374 28.46 3.74 -0.69
CA ALA A 374 28.95 2.36 -0.74
C ALA A 374 30.47 2.30 -0.62
N VAL A 375 31.20 3.17 -1.32
CA VAL A 375 32.67 3.27 -1.24
C VAL A 375 33.12 3.74 0.15
N TRP A 376 32.48 4.77 0.71
CA TRP A 376 32.77 5.26 2.06
C TRP A 376 32.49 4.19 3.13
N TRP A 377 31.38 3.48 3.00
CA TRP A 377 31.01 2.37 3.87
C TRP A 377 32.03 1.24 3.79
N TRP A 378 32.43 0.86 2.57
CA TRP A 378 33.43 -0.18 2.34
C TRP A 378 34.82 0.21 2.85
N ARG A 379 35.27 1.45 2.61
CA ARG A 379 36.65 1.90 2.94
C ARG A 379 36.82 2.39 4.38
N VAL A 380 35.83 3.03 4.97
CA VAL A 380 35.97 3.77 6.24
C VAL A 380 34.94 3.33 7.29
N GLY A 381 33.68 3.14 6.89
CA GLY A 381 32.56 2.88 7.80
C GLY A 381 32.58 1.49 8.45
N CYS A 382 32.91 0.46 7.67
CA CYS A 382 32.98 -0.91 8.16
C CYS A 382 34.16 -1.09 9.12
N TYR A 383 35.39 -0.69 8.73
CA TYR A 383 36.67 -0.96 9.42
C TYR A 383 36.85 -0.34 10.81
N LYS A 384 36.11 0.72 11.15
CA LYS A 384 36.30 1.43 12.44
C LYS A 384 35.39 0.96 13.58
N VAL A 385 34.33 0.20 13.29
CA VAL A 385 33.32 -0.16 14.32
C VAL A 385 33.60 -1.53 14.95
N VAL A 386 34.27 -2.45 14.22
CA VAL A 386 34.48 -3.86 14.60
C VAL A 386 35.83 -4.36 14.04
N SER A 387 36.57 -5.19 14.79
CA SER A 387 37.86 -5.74 14.33
C SER A 387 37.71 -6.74 13.15
N GLN A 388 38.80 -7.07 12.45
CA GLN A 388 38.78 -8.07 11.36
C GLN A 388 38.46 -9.48 11.87
N GLU A 389 39.02 -9.84 13.01
CA GLU A 389 38.88 -11.16 13.64
C GLU A 389 37.41 -11.43 14.05
N GLU A 390 36.74 -10.44 14.63
CA GLU A 390 35.31 -10.52 14.98
C GLU A 390 34.42 -10.72 13.74
N ARG A 391 34.79 -10.19 12.57
CA ARG A 391 34.03 -10.40 11.32
C ARG A 391 34.22 -11.78 10.72
N GLU A 392 35.42 -12.33 10.83
CA GLU A 392 35.72 -13.66 10.32
C GLU A 392 35.06 -14.73 11.19
N LEU A 393 35.14 -14.58 12.52
CA LEU A 393 34.39 -15.40 13.47
C LEU A 393 32.89 -15.34 13.19
N ARG A 394 32.36 -14.15 12.87
CA ARG A 394 30.95 -13.97 12.59
C ARG A 394 30.53 -14.53 11.23
N ARG A 395 31.38 -14.43 10.20
CA ARG A 395 31.15 -15.10 8.91
C ARG A 395 30.95 -16.61 9.11
N ALA A 396 31.80 -17.24 9.92
CA ALA A 396 31.66 -18.65 10.26
C ALA A 396 30.33 -18.96 11.01
N GLN A 397 29.91 -18.10 11.95
CA GLN A 397 28.63 -18.28 12.67
C GLN A 397 27.39 -18.08 11.78
N VAL A 398 27.45 -17.16 10.82
CA VAL A 398 26.36 -16.96 9.85
C VAL A 398 26.31 -18.12 8.87
N GLU A 399 27.47 -18.61 8.41
CA GLU A 399 27.57 -19.82 7.59
C GLU A 399 26.97 -21.03 8.32
N GLU A 400 27.26 -21.21 9.61
CA GLU A 400 26.66 -22.27 10.44
C GLU A 400 25.11 -22.17 10.48
N GLN A 401 24.56 -20.96 10.69
CA GLN A 401 23.11 -20.73 10.68
C GLN A 401 22.46 -20.94 9.31
N VAL A 402 23.25 -20.90 8.23
CA VAL A 402 22.82 -21.01 6.84
C VAL A 402 22.93 -22.45 6.32
N GLU A 403 23.94 -23.21 6.75
CA GLU A 403 24.26 -24.55 6.25
C GLU A 403 23.63 -25.68 7.07
N GLU A 404 23.41 -25.51 8.37
CA GLU A 404 22.71 -26.50 9.20
C GLU A 404 21.70 -25.81 10.13
N PRO A 405 20.38 -26.04 9.97
CA PRO A 405 19.44 -25.81 11.06
C PRO A 405 19.64 -26.93 12.10
N LYS A 406 20.80 -26.96 12.78
CA LYS A 406 20.96 -27.80 13.97
C LYS A 406 19.88 -27.39 14.97
N GLN A 407 19.20 -28.39 15.51
CA GLN A 407 18.30 -28.21 16.65
C GLN A 407 19.12 -27.57 17.78
N MET A 408 19.03 -26.26 17.94
CA MET A 408 19.63 -25.57 19.07
C MET A 408 18.94 -26.11 20.33
N GLU A 409 19.73 -26.70 21.24
CA GLU A 409 19.27 -27.12 22.56
C GLU A 409 18.45 -26.00 23.19
N GLN A 410 17.23 -26.34 23.61
CA GLN A 410 16.34 -25.42 24.30
C GLN A 410 17.07 -24.88 25.54
N PRO A 411 17.04 -23.56 25.80
CA PRO A 411 17.36 -23.07 27.13
C PRO A 411 16.39 -23.74 28.08
N GLN A 412 16.90 -24.58 28.99
CA GLN A 412 16.08 -25.15 30.05
C GLN A 412 15.41 -23.98 30.78
N LEU A 413 14.10 -23.85 30.58
CA LEU A 413 13.27 -23.01 31.41
C LEU A 413 13.30 -23.70 32.78
N SER A 414 14.17 -23.23 33.68
CA SER A 414 14.21 -23.74 35.05
C SER A 414 12.81 -23.58 35.65
N GLU A 415 12.15 -24.71 35.90
CA GLU A 415 10.92 -24.75 36.67
C GLU A 415 11.16 -24.01 38.00
N PRO A 416 10.24 -23.15 38.46
CA PRO A 416 10.35 -22.58 39.78
C PRO A 416 10.30 -23.74 40.78
N ALA A 417 11.36 -23.88 41.56
CA ALA A 417 11.48 -24.89 42.60
C ALA A 417 10.23 -24.86 43.49
N GLU A 418 9.56 -26.00 43.52
CA GLU A 418 8.53 -26.34 44.49
C GLU A 418 9.18 -26.28 45.88
N SER A 419 9.06 -25.15 46.56
CA SER A 419 9.47 -25.05 47.96
C SER A 419 8.38 -25.68 48.82
N ALA A 420 8.56 -26.95 49.15
CA ALA A 420 7.97 -27.54 50.34
C ALA A 420 8.48 -26.77 51.58
N VAL A 421 7.59 -26.05 52.27
CA VAL A 421 7.28 -26.09 53.71
C VAL A 421 5.93 -25.40 53.91
#